data_AF-A0A749PN57-F1
#
_entry.id   AF-A0A749PN57-F1
#
_cell.length_a   1.000
_cell.length_b   1.000
_cell.length_c   1.000
_cell.angle_alpha   90.00
_cell.angle_beta   90.00
_cell.angle_gamma   90.00
#
_symmetry.space_group_name_H-M   'P 1'
#
loop_
_entity.id
_entity.type
_entity.pdbx_description
1 polymer ?
#
loop_
_entity_poly.entity_id
_entity_poly.type
_entity_poly.pdbx_seq_one_letter_code
_entity_poly.pdbx_strand_id
1 'polypeptide(L)'
;MTGNGVNTVYINGEMKRITELDAITLSNEWSKLKNENAALYSYNRQVTQGCRGFILRLMGIHLPDGDRVKLGGVNARKESVYPD
;
A
#
# COMPACT_ATOMS: atom_id res chain seq x y z
N MET A 1 6.40 22.05 3.88
CA MET A 1 6.14 20.65 3.51
C MET A 1 5.74 20.63 2.05
N THR A 2 6.70 20.43 1.16
CA THR A 2 6.45 20.25 -0.28
C THR A 2 5.98 18.81 -0.46
N GLY A 3 4.70 18.62 -0.77
CA GLY A 3 4.20 17.30 -1.14
C GLY A 3 4.89 16.87 -2.41
N ASN A 4 5.64 15.76 -2.37
CA ASN A 4 6.14 15.10 -3.56
C ASN A 4 4.91 14.71 -4.38
N GLY A 5 4.72 15.35 -5.54
CA GLY A 5 3.46 15.33 -6.29
C GLY A 5 2.89 13.92 -6.51
N VAL A 6 1.57 13.85 -6.73
CA VAL A 6 0.89 12.59 -7.07
C VAL A 6 1.56 11.96 -8.30
N ASN A 7 1.71 10.63 -8.31
CA ASN A 7 2.33 9.82 -9.38
C ASN A 7 3.86 9.94 -9.51
N THR A 8 4.58 9.93 -8.39
CA THR A 8 6.06 9.86 -8.36
C THR A 8 6.57 8.72 -7.48
N VAL A 9 7.71 8.16 -7.82
CA VAL A 9 8.43 7.14 -7.03
C VAL A 9 9.88 7.55 -6.82
N TYR A 10 10.52 7.03 -5.77
CA TYR A 10 11.95 7.22 -5.52
C TYR A 10 12.73 5.99 -5.97
N ILE A 11 13.61 6.15 -6.95
CA ILE A 11 14.50 5.10 -7.45
C ILE A 11 15.93 5.55 -7.20
N ASN A 12 16.71 4.77 -6.44
CA ASN A 12 18.10 5.08 -6.08
C ASN A 12 18.28 6.47 -5.44
N GLY A 13 17.29 6.94 -4.67
CA GLY A 13 17.32 8.25 -4.03
C GLY A 13 16.85 9.42 -4.90
N GLU A 14 16.57 9.18 -6.19
CA GLU A 14 16.02 10.19 -7.10
C GLU A 14 14.52 10.06 -7.25
N MET A 15 13.81 11.20 -7.18
CA MET A 15 12.38 11.28 -7.46
C MET A 15 12.16 11.24 -8.97
N LYS A 16 11.35 10.29 -9.43
CA LYS A 16 10.96 10.14 -10.84
C LYS A 16 9.45 10.14 -10.98
N ARG A 17 8.92 10.74 -12.04
CA ARG A 17 7.48 10.63 -12.35
C ARG A 17 7.20 9.24 -12.93
N ILE A 18 6.03 8.68 -12.63
CA ILE A 18 5.63 7.37 -13.16
C ILE A 18 5.64 7.34 -14.70
N THR A 19 5.34 8.48 -15.35
CA THR A 19 5.37 8.63 -16.81
C THR A 19 6.77 8.55 -17.43
N GLU A 20 7.83 8.69 -16.61
CA GLU A 20 9.22 8.65 -17.05
C GLU A 20 9.83 7.24 -16.94
N LEU A 21 9.09 6.29 -16.37
CA LEU A 21 9.55 4.90 -16.19
C LEU A 21 9.14 4.03 -17.38
N ASP A 22 10.05 3.15 -17.79
CA ASP A 22 9.70 2.05 -18.69
C ASP A 22 8.77 1.05 -17.98
N ALA A 23 8.06 0.25 -18.77
CA ALA A 23 7.03 -0.68 -18.27
C ALA A 23 7.59 -1.73 -17.29
N ILE A 24 8.85 -2.16 -17.45
CA ILE A 24 9.48 -3.16 -16.59
C ILE A 24 9.79 -2.51 -15.24
N THR A 25 10.46 -1.37 -15.23
CA THR A 25 10.76 -0.62 -14.00
C THR A 25 9.49 -0.26 -13.24
N LEU A 26 8.45 0.21 -13.94
CA LEU A 26 7.15 0.51 -13.33
C LEU A 26 6.52 -0.74 -12.68
N SER A 27 6.55 -1.88 -13.35
CA SER A 27 6.00 -3.14 -12.82
C SER A 27 6.77 -3.63 -11.59
N ASN A 28 8.09 -3.46 -11.58
CA ASN A 28 8.95 -3.81 -10.46
C ASN A 28 8.68 -2.92 -9.25
N GLU A 29 8.63 -1.59 -9.42
CA GLU A 29 8.33 -0.66 -8.33
C GLU A 29 6.91 -0.86 -7.78
N TRP A 30 5.94 -1.13 -8.66
CA TRP A 30 4.59 -1.50 -8.23
C TRP A 30 4.58 -2.77 -7.37
N SER A 31 5.27 -3.81 -7.82
CA SER A 31 5.37 -5.08 -7.08
C SER A 31 6.04 -4.89 -5.72
N LYS A 32 7.11 -4.09 -5.66
CA LYS A 32 7.80 -3.73 -4.42
C LYS A 32 6.86 -3.01 -3.44
N LEU A 33 6.16 -1.97 -3.90
CA LEU A 33 5.17 -1.25 -3.08
C LEU A 33 4.06 -2.18 -2.57
N LYS A 34 3.58 -3.11 -3.39
CA LYS A 34 2.58 -4.11 -2.98
C LYS A 34 3.11 -5.01 -1.88
N ASN A 35 4.35 -5.49 -1.99
CA ASN A 35 4.97 -6.36 -1.00
C ASN A 35 5.22 -5.63 0.33
N GLU A 36 5.74 -4.40 0.27
CA GLU A 36 5.95 -3.55 1.46
C GLU A 36 4.63 -3.27 2.18
N ASN A 37 3.56 -2.96 1.43
CA ASN A 37 2.25 -2.72 2.02
C ASN A 37 1.63 -3.99 2.62
N ALA A 38 1.81 -5.15 1.98
CA ALA A 38 1.37 -6.43 2.54
C ALA A 38 2.11 -6.76 3.86
N ALA A 39 3.40 -6.46 3.95
CA ALA A 39 4.17 -6.62 5.18
C ALA A 39 3.65 -5.71 6.31
N LEU A 40 3.33 -4.45 6.00
CA LEU A 40 2.72 -3.52 6.96
C LEU A 40 1.36 -4.01 7.46
N TYR A 41 0.49 -4.52 6.58
CA TYR A 41 -0.78 -5.10 6.98
C TYR A 41 -0.62 -6.34 7.86
N SER A 42 0.33 -7.23 7.53
CA SER A 42 0.66 -8.38 8.37
C SER A 42 1.12 -7.96 9.77
N TYR A 43 1.96 -6.93 9.86
CA TYR A 43 2.41 -6.39 11.13
C TYR A 43 1.25 -5.78 11.94
N ASN A 44 0.41 -4.98 11.31
CA ASN A 44 -0.77 -4.40 11.96
C ASN A 44 -1.73 -5.49 12.45
N ARG A 45 -1.92 -6.57 11.69
CA ARG A 45 -2.71 -7.72 12.10
C ARG A 45 -2.14 -8.39 13.35
N GLN A 46 -0.83 -8.54 13.45
CA GLN A 46 -0.18 -9.09 14.64
C GLN A 46 -0.36 -8.17 15.86
N VAL A 47 -0.19 -6.86 15.68
CA VAL A 47 -0.32 -5.86 16.77
C VAL A 47 -1.76 -5.76 17.29
N THR A 48 -2.75 -5.99 16.42
CA THR A 48 -4.18 -5.94 16.74
C THR A 48 -4.72 -7.25 17.33
N GLN A 49 -3.87 -8.24 17.57
CA GLN A 49 -4.25 -9.50 18.24
C GLN A 49 -4.12 -9.42 19.77
N GLY A 50 -4.83 -10.32 20.45
CA GLY A 50 -4.77 -10.49 21.91
C GLY A 50 -5.19 -9.26 22.72
N CYS A 51 -4.66 -9.17 23.95
CA CYS A 51 -4.99 -8.10 24.89
C CYS A 51 -4.56 -6.72 24.40
N ARG A 52 -3.43 -6.62 23.68
CA ARG A 52 -2.99 -5.35 23.08
C ARG A 52 -4.00 -4.83 22.07
N GLY A 53 -4.48 -5.70 21.17
CA GLY A 53 -5.53 -5.35 20.22
C GLY A 53 -6.86 -5.01 20.88
N PHE A 54 -7.20 -5.65 22.00
CA PHE A 54 -8.38 -5.29 22.79
C PHE A 54 -8.28 -3.86 23.35
N ILE A 55 -7.14 -3.49 23.94
CA ILE A 55 -6.90 -2.13 24.45
C ILE A 55 -6.95 -1.08 23.34
N LEU A 56 -6.33 -1.35 22.18
CA LEU A 56 -6.40 -0.44 21.01
C LEU A 56 -7.85 -0.18 20.59
N ARG A 57 -8.68 -1.23 20.55
CA ARG A 57 -10.11 -1.10 20.22
C ARG A 57 -10.90 -0.28 21.24
N LEU A 58 -10.61 -0.43 22.54
CA LEU A 58 -11.23 0.40 23.58
C LEU A 58 -10.87 1.89 23.43
N MET A 59 -9.67 2.19 22.95
CA MET A 59 -9.25 3.57 22.63
C MET A 59 -9.79 4.08 21.29
N GLY A 60 -10.60 3.28 20.58
CA GLY A 60 -11.11 3.61 19.23
C GLY A 60 -10.05 3.52 18.12
N ILE A 61 -8.85 3.04 18.41
CA ILE A 61 -7.75 2.94 17.45
C ILE A 61 -7.93 1.66 16.62
N HIS A 62 -8.00 1.84 15.31
CA HIS A 62 -8.10 0.74 14.35
C HIS A 62 -6.95 0.83 13.34
N LEU A 63 -6.01 -0.09 13.45
CA LEU A 63 -4.93 -0.20 12.46
C LEU A 63 -5.45 -0.90 11.20
N PRO A 64 -5.11 -0.40 10.01
CA PRO A 64 -5.49 -1.07 8.77
C PRO A 64 -4.73 -2.39 8.63
N ASP A 65 -5.45 -3.44 8.29
CA ASP A 65 -4.98 -4.83 8.24
C ASP A 65 -5.18 -5.48 6.85
N GLY A 66 -5.57 -4.68 5.86
CA GLY A 66 -5.89 -5.13 4.51
C GLY A 66 -7.30 -5.68 4.33
N ASP A 67 -8.08 -5.91 5.39
CA ASP A 67 -9.49 -6.31 5.26
C ASP A 67 -10.42 -5.09 5.24
N ARG A 68 -10.07 -4.06 6.01
CA ARG A 68 -10.85 -2.81 6.08
C ARG A 68 -10.49 -1.77 5.01
N VAL A 69 -9.23 -1.75 4.58
CA VAL A 69 -8.71 -0.81 3.57
C VAL A 69 -7.86 -1.61 2.59
N LYS A 70 -8.38 -1.82 1.37
CA LYS A 70 -7.69 -2.49 0.28
C LYS A 70 -7.28 -1.46 -0.76
N LEU A 71 -6.00 -1.49 -1.16
CA LEU A 71 -5.58 -0.83 -2.40
C LEU A 71 -6.06 -1.69 -3.58
N GLY A 72 -7.19 -1.28 -4.16
CA GLY A 72 -7.77 -1.83 -5.39
C GLY A 72 -7.21 -1.16 -6.64
N GLY A 73 -7.27 -1.86 -7.76
CA GLY A 73 -6.93 -1.34 -9.08
C GLY A 73 -8.06 -1.76 -10.02
N VAL A 74 -8.63 -0.80 -10.74
CA VAL A 74 -9.64 -1.03 -11.77
C VAL A 74 -9.03 -0.71 -13.13
N ASN A 75 -9.17 -1.60 -14.10
CA ASN A 75 -8.69 -1.35 -15.45
C ASN A 75 -9.62 -0.35 -16.18
N ALA A 76 -9.28 0.03 -17.42
CA ALA A 76 -10.10 0.94 -18.24
C ALA A 76 -11.52 0.41 -18.52
N ARG A 77 -11.77 -0.90 -18.33
CA ARG A 77 -13.06 -1.56 -18.46
C ARG A 77 -13.83 -1.65 -17.13
N LYS A 78 -13.32 -1.02 -16.07
CA LYS A 78 -13.84 -1.09 -14.69
C LYS A 78 -13.82 -2.48 -14.06
N GLU A 79 -12.99 -3.39 -14.56
CA GLU A 79 -12.81 -4.71 -13.98
C GLU A 79 -11.69 -4.66 -12.93
N SER A 80 -11.79 -5.52 -11.90
CA SER A 80 -10.72 -5.70 -10.93
C SER A 80 -9.45 -6.17 -11.64
N VAL A 81 -8.35 -5.45 -11.43
CA VAL A 81 -7.01 -5.86 -11.89
C VAL A 81 -6.46 -6.99 -11.00
N TYR A 82 -7.12 -7.28 -9.87
CA TYR A 82 -6.77 -8.37 -8.96
C TYR A 82 -7.67 -9.59 -9.20
N PRO A 83 -7.10 -10.80 -9.29
CA PRO A 83 -7.88 -12.04 -9.27
C PRO A 83 -8.52 -12.25 -7.90
N ASP A 84 -9.67 -12.93 -7.89
CA ASP A 84 -10.42 -13.31 -6.69
C ASP A 84 -9.62 -14.22 -5.73
#